data_AF-A0A0M2PXU8-F1
#
_entry.id   AF-A0A0M2PXU8-F1
#
_cell.length_a   1.000
_cell.length_b   1.000
_cell.length_c   1.000
_cell.angle_alpha   90.00
_cell.angle_beta   90.00
_cell.angle_gamma   90.00
#
_symmetry.space_group_name_H-M   'P 1'
#
loop_
_entity.id
_entity.type
_entity.pdbx_description
1 polymer ?
#
loop_
_entity_poly.entity_id
_entity_poly.type
_entity_poly.pdbx_seq_one_letter_code
_entity_poly.pdbx_strand_id
1 'polypeptide(L)' 'MIIHQLSLFDPDYQANPSPALIPIETCDTRRAAELLQVHRTTLDRTRRHGIPHYHKSPWIAQLQDDRKTWCVCYQVA' A
#
# COMPACT_ATOMS: atom_id res chain seq x y z
N MET A 1 19.06 3.45 46.81
CA MET A 1 19.32 3.17 45.38
C MET A 1 18.02 3.45 44.63
N ILE A 2 17.89 4.67 44.12
CA ILE A 2 16.66 5.17 43.50
C ILE A 2 16.86 5.04 41.99
N ILE A 3 16.13 4.15 41.35
CA ILE A 3 16.13 4.01 39.91
C ILE A 3 15.29 5.16 39.37
N HIS A 4 15.94 6.13 38.71
CA HIS A 4 15.28 7.18 37.97
C HIS A 4 14.42 6.56 36.87
N GLN A 5 13.11 6.65 37.05
CA GLN A 5 12.10 6.37 36.05
C GLN A 5 12.32 7.38 34.90
N LEU A 6 12.85 6.92 33.77
CA LEU A 6 12.97 7.71 32.55
C LEU A 6 11.57 7.85 31.92
N SER A 7 10.85 8.89 32.34
CA SER A 7 9.72 9.44 31.60
C SER A 7 10.25 10.07 30.31
N LEU A 8 10.11 9.37 29.21
CA LEU A 8 10.31 9.88 27.85
C LEU A 8 9.14 9.41 26.97
N PHE A 9 7.93 9.76 27.40
CA PHE A 9 6.77 9.80 26.54
C PHE A 9 6.42 11.28 26.40
N ASP A 10 6.83 11.88 25.29
CA ASP A 10 6.34 13.19 24.87
C ASP A 10 4.80 13.11 24.77
N PRO A 11 4.04 13.89 25.57
CA PRO A 11 2.59 13.87 25.54
C PRO A 11 2.02 14.44 24.23
N ASP A 12 2.85 15.12 23.44
CA ASP A 12 2.50 15.72 22.14
C ASP A 12 2.96 14.88 20.94
N TYR A 13 3.35 13.61 21.14
CA TYR A 13 3.53 12.68 20.01
C TYR A 13 2.17 12.33 19.42
N GLN A 14 1.59 13.25 18.64
CA GLN A 14 0.59 12.91 17.64
C GLN A 14 1.30 12.07 16.59
N ALA A 15 1.10 10.75 16.63
CA ALA A 15 1.38 9.90 15.49
C ALA A 15 0.69 10.55 14.29
N ASN A 16 1.47 11.11 13.36
CA ASN A 16 0.94 11.53 12.06
C ASN A 16 0.03 10.40 11.58
N PRO A 17 -1.25 10.68 11.23
CA PRO A 17 -2.15 9.63 10.80
C PRO A 17 -1.46 8.91 9.64
N SER A 18 -1.15 7.63 9.84
CA SER A 18 -0.58 6.81 8.76
C SER A 18 -1.52 6.95 7.56
N PRO A 19 -0.99 7.24 6.37
CA PRO A 19 -1.82 7.56 5.23
C PRO A 19 -2.82 6.43 4.99
N ALA A 20 -4.11 6.77 5.03
CA ALA A 20 -5.18 5.79 4.98
C ALA A 20 -5.22 5.19 3.56
N LEU A 21 -5.13 3.86 3.48
CA LEU A 21 -5.31 3.13 2.23
C LEU A 21 -6.79 2.79 2.07
N ILE A 22 -7.44 3.47 1.12
CA ILE A 22 -8.84 3.22 0.79
C ILE A 22 -8.89 2.20 -0.34
N PRO A 23 -9.42 0.98 -0.12
CA PRO A 23 -9.63 0.02 -1.21
C PRO A 23 -10.69 0.58 -2.16
N ILE A 24 -10.36 0.65 -3.44
CA ILE A 24 -11.25 1.15 -4.49
C ILE A 24 -11.96 0.00 -5.16
N GLU A 25 -11.19 -0.97 -5.67
CA GLU A 25 -11.74 -2.08 -6.46
C GLU A 25 -10.76 -3.27 -6.49
N THR A 26 -11.29 -4.49 -6.48
CA THR A 26 -10.55 -5.70 -6.82
C THR A 26 -10.85 -6.10 -8.27
N CYS A 27 -9.84 -6.10 -9.12
CA CYS A 27 -10.01 -6.27 -10.55
C CYS A 27 -8.88 -7.07 -11.21
N ASP A 28 -9.01 -7.35 -12.50
CA ASP A 28 -7.97 -8.06 -13.26
C ASP A 28 -6.75 -7.16 -13.54
N THR A 29 -5.69 -7.75 -14.10
CA THR A 29 -4.44 -7.01 -14.39
C THR A 29 -4.64 -5.88 -15.40
N ARG A 30 -5.61 -6.01 -16.32
CA ARG A 30 -5.87 -4.99 -17.34
C ARG A 30 -6.54 -3.77 -16.70
N ARG A 31 -7.61 -4.00 -15.93
CA ARG A 31 -8.36 -2.95 -15.24
C ARG A 31 -7.51 -2.25 -14.19
N ALA A 32 -6.70 -3.00 -13.45
CA ALA A 32 -5.76 -2.42 -12.50
C ALA A 32 -4.75 -1.51 -13.21
N ALA A 33 -4.23 -1.92 -14.37
CA ALA A 33 -3.31 -1.10 -15.16
C ALA A 33 -3.98 0.19 -15.67
N GLU A 34 -5.26 0.13 -16.06
CA GLU A 34 -6.05 1.30 -16.46
C GLU A 34 -6.25 2.27 -15.28
N LEU A 35 -6.64 1.78 -14.10
CA LEU A 35 -6.82 2.58 -12.89
C LEU A 35 -5.52 3.26 -12.44
N LEU A 36 -4.42 2.51 -12.47
CA LEU A 36 -3.10 3.04 -12.16
C LEU A 36 -2.50 3.87 -13.30
N GLN A 37 -3.11 3.91 -14.49
CA GLN A 37 -2.53 4.52 -15.70
C GLN A 37 -1.09 4.04 -15.95
N VAL A 38 -0.88 2.73 -15.96
CA VAL A 38 0.39 2.08 -16.27
C VAL A 38 0.20 1.07 -17.39
N HIS A 39 1.29 0.65 -18.02
CA HIS A 39 1.19 -0.43 -18.99
C HIS A 39 0.91 -1.76 -18.30
N ARG A 40 0.02 -2.59 -18.86
CA ARG A 40 -0.32 -3.93 -18.34
C ARG A 40 0.93 -4.78 -18.05
N THR A 41 1.93 -4.70 -18.92
CA THR A 41 3.18 -5.47 -18.76
C THR A 41 3.95 -5.13 -17.48
N THR A 42 3.77 -3.92 -16.93
CA THR A 42 4.38 -3.54 -15.66
C THR A 42 3.82 -4.40 -14.52
N LEU A 43 2.49 -4.49 -14.40
CA LEU A 43 1.86 -5.35 -13.40
C LEU A 43 2.14 -6.83 -13.64
N ASP A 44 2.13 -7.27 -14.90
CA ASP A 44 2.51 -8.65 -15.26
C ASP A 44 3.95 -8.99 -14.84
N ARG A 45 4.90 -8.06 -14.99
CA ARG A 45 6.27 -8.22 -14.52
C ARG A 45 6.32 -8.28 -12.99
N THR A 46 5.68 -7.34 -12.30
CA THR A 46 5.61 -7.32 -10.83
C THR A 46 5.11 -8.66 -10.28
N ARG A 47 4.02 -9.20 -10.86
CA ARG A 47 3.49 -10.52 -10.53
C ARG A 47 4.50 -11.64 -10.77
N ARG A 48 5.16 -11.67 -11.94
CA ARG A 48 6.16 -12.70 -12.29
C ARG A 48 7.40 -12.65 -11.39
N HIS A 49 7.79 -11.46 -10.95
CA HIS A 49 8.89 -11.28 -10.00
C HIS A 49 8.52 -11.66 -8.56
N GLY A 50 7.26 -12.05 -8.30
CA GLY A 50 6.80 -12.40 -6.96
C GLY A 50 6.69 -11.19 -6.03
N ILE A 51 6.67 -9.98 -6.58
CA ILE A 51 6.43 -8.77 -5.81
C ILE A 51 4.92 -8.64 -5.65
N PRO A 52 4.38 -8.70 -4.42
CA PRO A 52 2.95 -8.72 -4.24
C PRO A 52 2.31 -7.33 -4.37
N HIS A 53 3.11 -6.25 -4.34
CA HIS A 53 2.61 -4.87 -4.28
C HIS A 53 3.29 -4.02 -5.36
N TYR A 54 2.51 -3.22 -6.07
CA TYR A 54 3.00 -2.20 -7.00
C TYR A 54 2.57 -0.82 -6.52
N HIS A 55 3.52 0.08 -6.35
CA HIS A 55 3.26 1.44 -5.87
C HIS A 55 3.39 2.44 -7.03
N LYS A 56 2.36 3.26 -7.22
CA LYS A 56 2.38 4.45 -8.06
C LYS A 56 1.62 5.56 -7.37
N SER A 57 2.31 6.29 -6.48
CA SER A 57 1.72 7.34 -5.65
C SER A 57 0.74 8.23 -6.44
N PRO A 58 -0.50 8.43 -5.95
CA PRO A 58 -1.07 7.95 -4.66
C PRO A 58 -1.69 6.53 -4.70
N TRP A 59 -1.54 5.79 -5.80
CA TRP A 59 -2.16 4.48 -5.99
C TRP A 59 -1.26 3.32 -5.56
N ILE A 60 -1.87 2.26 -5.06
CA ILE A 60 -1.22 1.00 -4.74
C ILE A 60 -2.03 -0.12 -5.37
N ALA A 61 -1.39 -1.05 -6.06
CA ALA A 61 -2.01 -2.29 -6.50
C ALA A 61 -1.43 -3.45 -5.70
N GLN A 62 -2.28 -4.18 -4.97
CA GLN A 62 -1.92 -5.34 -4.18
C GLN A 62 -2.44 -6.61 -4.82
N LEU A 63 -1.52 -7.50 -5.21
CA LEU A 63 -1.83 -8.83 -5.73
C LEU A 63 -2.52 -9.65 -4.64
N GLN A 64 -3.67 -10.23 -4.96
CA GLN A 64 -4.43 -11.09 -4.05
C GLN A 64 -3.85 -12.51 -4.01
N ASP A 65 -4.31 -13.30 -3.04
CA ASP A 65 -3.86 -14.70 -2.83
C ASP A 65 -4.11 -15.61 -4.05
N ASP A 66 -5.10 -15.26 -4.88
CA ASP A 66 -5.41 -15.96 -6.13
C ASP A 66 -4.34 -15.78 -7.22
N ARG A 67 -3.37 -14.86 -7.01
CA ARG A 67 -2.31 -14.45 -7.95
C ARG A 67 -2.82 -14.01 -9.33
N LYS A 68 -4.09 -13.63 -9.43
CA LYS A 68 -4.78 -13.24 -10.68
C LYS A 68 -5.41 -11.87 -10.58
N THR A 69 -5.92 -11.50 -9.41
CA THR A 69 -6.58 -10.23 -9.17
C THR A 69 -5.70 -9.28 -8.37
N TRP A 70 -5.97 -7.99 -8.56
CA TRP A 70 -5.31 -6.89 -7.88
C TRP A 70 -6.36 -6.08 -7.12
N CYS A 71 -6.13 -5.86 -5.84
CA CYS A 71 -6.85 -4.85 -5.07
C CYS A 71 -6.14 -3.51 -5.29
N VAL A 72 -6.84 -2.56 -5.91
CA VAL A 72 -6.33 -1.21 -6.13
C VAL A 72 -6.78 -0.34 -4.96
N CYS A 73 -5.82 0.24 -4.26
CA CYS A 73 -6.02 1.14 -3.13
C CYS A 73 -5.55 2.55 -3.49
N TYR A 74 -6.24 3.54 -2.95
CA TYR A 74 -5.84 4.94 -2.99
C TYR A 74 -5.27 5.35 -1.63
N GLN A 75 -4.08 5.91 -1.65
CA GLN A 75 -3.40 6.43 -0.47
C GLN A 75 -3.82 7.90 -0.28
N VAL A 76 -4.59 8.15 0.77
CA VAL A 76 -4.94 9.51 1.18
C VAL A 76 -3.82 10.05 2.08
N ALA A 77 -3.35 11.25 1.76
CA ALA A 77 -2.34 11.98 2.52
C ALA A 77 -2.92 12.59 3.80
#